data_AF-A0A7R9WTE0-F1
#
_entry.id   AF-A0A7R9WTE0-F1
#
_cell.length_a   1.000
_cell.length_b   1.000
_cell.length_c   1.000
_cell.angle_alpha   90.00
_cell.angle_beta   90.00
_cell.angle_gamma   90.00
#
_symmetry.space_group_name_H-M   'P 1'
#
loop_
_entity.id
_entity.type
_entity.pdbx_description
1 polymer ?
#
loop_
_entity_poly.entity_id
_entity_poly.type
_entity_poly.pdbx_seq_one_letter_code
_entity_poly.pdbx_strand_id
1 'polypeptide(L)'
;RAWLAISRAIVRTIRENNGRFLKKDEKTGLWFEIGDDAAREKTSQALRQRAPEMRKLLFDTEQEEARAAVADQQLIRQRMLSGGMPGSFIGQNVLNADAQAMMNMNPMLLQAMANKGLGSAAAGNDFSQMLNAALLQNGINRFTPNGA
;
A
#
# COMPACT_ATOMS: atom_id res chain seq x y z
N ARG A 1 -16.95 -7.07 -12.77
CA ARG A 1 -17.87 -8.07 -12.18
C ARG A 1 -17.66 -8.31 -10.67
N ALA A 2 -16.48 -8.01 -10.08
CA ALA A 2 -16.17 -8.25 -8.66
C ALA A 2 -17.12 -7.57 -7.65
N TRP A 3 -17.47 -6.29 -7.85
CA TRP A 3 -18.34 -5.56 -6.91
C TRP A 3 -19.72 -6.20 -6.70
N LEU A 4 -20.30 -6.81 -7.74
CA LEU A 4 -21.60 -7.49 -7.63
C LEU A 4 -21.50 -8.75 -6.76
N ALA A 5 -20.38 -9.47 -6.82
CA ALA A 5 -20.17 -10.66 -5.98
C ALA A 5 -20.01 -10.27 -4.50
N ILE A 6 -19.24 -9.23 -4.22
CA ILE A 6 -19.04 -8.71 -2.87
C ILE A 6 -20.36 -8.18 -2.29
N SER A 7 -21.14 -7.43 -3.06
CA SER A 7 -22.45 -6.93 -2.60
C SER A 7 -23.44 -8.03 -2.27
N ARG A 8 -23.46 -9.13 -3.06
CA ARG A 8 -24.27 -10.30 -2.75
C ARG A 8 -23.89 -10.92 -1.41
N ALA A 9 -22.59 -11.09 -1.16
CA ALA A 9 -22.10 -11.64 0.10
C ALA A 9 -22.50 -10.76 1.29
N ILE A 10 -22.31 -9.44 1.20
CA ILE A 10 -22.70 -8.49 2.25
C ILE A 10 -24.20 -8.57 2.56
N VAL A 11 -25.05 -8.50 1.53
CA VAL A 11 -26.51 -8.56 1.72
C VAL A 11 -26.91 -9.87 2.38
N ARG A 12 -26.35 -10.99 1.91
CA ARG A 12 -26.60 -12.31 2.49
C ARG A 12 -26.22 -12.37 3.97
N THR A 13 -25.01 -11.97 4.33
CA THR A 13 -24.55 -11.99 5.74
C THR A 13 -25.42 -11.12 6.64
N ILE A 14 -25.83 -9.94 6.17
CA ILE A 14 -26.73 -9.08 6.96
C ILE A 14 -28.08 -9.76 7.20
N ARG A 15 -28.64 -10.44 6.19
CA ARG A 15 -29.90 -11.18 6.32
C ARG A 15 -29.78 -12.37 7.26
N GLU A 16 -28.70 -13.15 7.13
CA GLU A 16 -28.40 -14.29 8.00
C GLU A 16 -28.26 -13.86 9.47
N ASN A 17 -27.81 -12.63 9.71
CA ASN A 17 -27.69 -12.04 11.05
C ASN A 17 -28.96 -11.26 11.49
N ASN A 18 -30.13 -11.56 10.91
CA ASN A 18 -31.41 -10.90 11.19
C ASN A 18 -31.43 -9.37 10.92
N GLY A 19 -30.48 -8.86 10.14
CA GLY A 19 -30.45 -7.48 9.68
C GLY A 19 -31.48 -7.20 8.57
N ARG A 20 -31.94 -5.95 8.50
CA ARG A 20 -32.90 -5.48 7.50
C ARG A 20 -32.35 -4.31 6.73
N PHE A 21 -32.63 -4.28 5.43
CA PHE A 21 -32.35 -3.12 4.60
C PHE A 21 -33.59 -2.25 4.55
N LEU A 22 -33.48 -1.00 4.98
CA LEU A 22 -34.60 -0.08 5.06
C LEU A 22 -34.38 1.11 4.13
N LYS A 23 -35.47 1.62 3.55
CA LYS A 23 -35.52 2.87 2.81
C LYS A 23 -36.52 3.79 3.48
N LYS A 24 -36.09 5.01 3.78
CA LYS A 24 -36.96 6.07 4.27
C LYS A 24 -37.78 6.63 3.11
N ASP A 25 -39.09 6.72 3.28
CA ASP A 25 -39.95 7.51 2.41
C ASP A 25 -39.89 8.97 2.86
N GLU A 26 -39.63 9.87 1.92
CA GLU A 26 -39.47 11.30 2.18
C GLU A 26 -40.80 11.99 2.45
N LYS A 27 -41.91 11.45 1.93
CA LYS A 27 -43.24 12.05 2.09
C LYS A 27 -43.86 11.71 3.44
N THR A 28 -43.77 10.45 3.83
CA THR A 28 -44.37 9.96 5.08
C THR A 28 -43.37 9.95 6.24
N GLY A 29 -42.06 10.02 5.95
CA GLY A 29 -41.00 9.90 6.95
C GLY A 29 -40.80 8.48 7.48
N LEU A 30 -41.60 7.51 7.01
CA LEU A 30 -41.58 6.13 7.47
C LEU A 30 -40.48 5.32 6.79
N TRP A 31 -40.06 4.23 7.45
CA TRP A 31 -39.04 3.32 6.93
C TRP A 31 -39.69 2.03 6.43
N PHE A 32 -39.34 1.66 5.20
CA PHE A 32 -39.86 0.47 4.55
C PHE A 32 -38.72 -0.48 4.24
N GLU A 33 -38.96 -1.77 4.44
CA GLU A 33 -37.99 -2.78 4.08
C GLU A 33 -37.86 -2.90 2.56
N ILE A 34 -36.62 -2.94 2.08
CA ILE A 34 -36.32 -3.15 0.67
C ILE A 34 -35.90 -4.59 0.41
N GLY A 35 -36.23 -5.09 -0.78
CA GLY A 35 -35.83 -6.43 -1.23
C GLY A 35 -34.34 -6.53 -1.54
N ASP A 36 -33.86 -7.77 -1.66
CA ASP A 36 -32.44 -8.07 -1.83
C ASP A 36 -31.85 -7.51 -3.12
N ASP A 37 -32.63 -7.37 -4.18
CA ASP A 37 -32.18 -6.78 -5.44
C ASP A 37 -31.80 -5.31 -5.27
N ALA A 38 -32.69 -4.54 -4.65
CA ALA A 38 -32.47 -3.13 -4.35
C ALA A 38 -31.34 -2.94 -3.33
N ALA A 39 -31.26 -3.81 -2.33
CA ALA A 39 -30.17 -3.79 -1.35
C ALA A 39 -28.82 -4.04 -2.04
N ARG A 40 -28.71 -5.07 -2.88
CA ARG A 40 -27.48 -5.40 -3.61
C ARG A 40 -27.04 -4.28 -4.53
N GLU A 41 -27.97 -3.68 -5.26
CA GLU A 41 -27.67 -2.58 -6.16
C GLU A 41 -27.08 -1.39 -5.39
N LYS A 42 -27.74 -0.97 -4.31
CA LYS A 42 -27.26 0.13 -3.46
C LYS A 42 -25.92 -0.17 -2.80
N THR A 43 -25.72 -1.38 -2.27
CA THR A 43 -24.42 -1.80 -1.72
C THR A 43 -23.34 -1.74 -2.79
N SER A 44 -23.63 -2.24 -3.99
CA SER A 44 -22.64 -2.25 -5.09
C SER A 44 -22.30 -0.84 -5.54
N GLN A 45 -23.27 0.07 -5.50
CA GLN A 45 -23.08 1.47 -5.85
C GLN A 45 -22.25 2.20 -4.78
N ALA A 46 -22.53 1.99 -3.50
CA ALA A 46 -21.77 2.55 -2.40
C ALA A 46 -20.29 2.11 -2.43
N LEU A 47 -20.04 0.81 -2.69
CA LEU A 47 -18.68 0.29 -2.83
C LEU A 47 -17.93 0.94 -4.00
N ARG A 48 -18.59 1.12 -5.15
CA ARG A 48 -17.98 1.78 -6.31
C ARG A 48 -17.68 3.25 -6.06
N GLN A 49 -18.60 3.98 -5.45
CA GLN A 49 -18.46 5.41 -5.21
C GLN A 49 -17.36 5.73 -4.20
N ARG A 50 -17.15 4.87 -3.19
CA ARG A 50 -16.13 5.07 -2.15
C ARG A 50 -14.76 4.52 -2.52
N ALA A 51 -14.65 3.67 -3.53
CA ALA A 51 -13.38 3.08 -3.96
C ALA A 51 -12.25 4.10 -4.28
N PRO A 52 -12.51 5.24 -4.95
CA PRO A 52 -11.46 6.22 -5.26
C PRO A 52 -10.91 6.89 -3.99
N GLU A 53 -11.81 7.27 -3.08
CA GLU A 53 -11.47 7.90 -1.81
C GLU A 53 -10.66 6.96 -0.92
N MET A 54 -11.12 5.70 -0.79
CA MET A 54 -10.39 4.68 -0.04
C MET A 54 -8.98 4.44 -0.60
N ARG A 55 -8.84 4.43 -1.93
CA ARG A 55 -7.52 4.29 -2.56
C ARG A 55 -6.61 5.46 -2.20
N LYS A 56 -7.11 6.69 -2.24
CA LYS A 56 -6.33 7.88 -1.87
C LYS A 56 -5.87 7.81 -0.42
N LEU A 57 -6.78 7.48 0.50
CA LEU A 57 -6.45 7.32 1.92
C LEU A 57 -5.32 6.33 2.14
N LEU A 58 -5.38 5.15 1.51
CA LEU A 58 -4.32 4.14 1.64
C LEU A 58 -2.97 4.65 1.16
N PHE A 59 -2.91 5.31 -0.01
CA PHE A 59 -1.66 5.87 -0.52
C PHE A 59 -1.10 6.98 0.36
N ASP A 60 -1.96 7.86 0.89
CA ASP A 60 -1.54 8.96 1.74
C ASP A 60 -0.98 8.43 3.08
N THR A 61 -1.64 7.43 3.68
CA THR A 61 -1.17 6.76 4.89
C THR A 61 0.17 6.06 4.67
N GLU A 62 0.32 5.29 3.59
CA GLU A 62 1.59 4.60 3.26
C GLU A 62 2.74 5.60 3.05
N GLN A 63 2.48 6.75 2.42
CA GLN A 63 3.49 7.80 2.26
C GLN A 63 3.90 8.43 3.59
N GLU A 64 2.94 8.68 4.48
CA GLU A 64 3.23 9.27 5.79
C GLU A 64 4.06 8.34 6.65
N GLU A 65 3.71 7.05 6.71
CA GLU A 65 4.48 6.02 7.40
C GLU A 65 5.90 5.89 6.83
N ALA A 66 6.06 5.91 5.51
CA ALA A 66 7.37 5.87 4.87
C ALA A 66 8.23 7.10 5.21
N ARG A 67 7.64 8.30 5.24
CA ARG A 67 8.34 9.53 5.63
C ARG A 67 8.74 9.50 7.10
N ALA A 68 7.86 9.03 7.98
CA ALA A 68 8.16 8.88 9.41
C ALA A 68 9.31 7.88 9.63
N ALA A 69 9.29 6.73 8.95
CA ALA A 69 10.36 5.74 9.03
C ALA A 69 11.72 6.28 8.57
N VAL A 70 11.74 7.09 7.50
CA VAL A 70 12.97 7.74 7.03
C VAL A 70 13.46 8.80 8.02
N ALA A 71 12.56 9.60 8.61
CA ALA A 71 12.92 10.59 9.62
C ALA A 71 13.52 9.94 10.88
N ASP A 72 12.92 8.85 11.36
CA ASP A 72 13.44 8.08 12.49
C ASP A 72 14.81 7.47 12.20
N GLN A 73 15.00 6.89 11.00
CA GLN A 73 16.31 6.40 10.58
C GLN A 73 17.36 7.51 10.53
N GLN A 74 17.00 8.71 10.06
CA GLN A 74 17.90 9.85 10.04
C GLN A 74 18.24 10.34 11.44
N LEU A 75 17.27 10.38 12.36
CA LEU A 75 17.50 10.79 13.75
C LEU A 75 18.41 9.79 14.49
N ILE A 76 18.16 8.48 14.33
CA ILE A 76 19.02 7.43 14.89
C ILE A 76 20.43 7.55 14.31
N ARG A 77 20.55 7.75 12.99
CA ARG A 77 21.84 7.96 12.33
C ARG A 77 22.56 9.19 12.88
N GLN A 78 21.87 10.32 13.05
CA GLN A 78 22.47 11.54 13.57
C GLN A 78 22.90 11.39 15.04
N ARG A 79 22.10 10.69 15.86
CA ARG A 79 22.44 10.35 17.26
C ARG A 79 23.66 9.43 17.35
N MET A 80 23.80 8.47 16.44
CA MET A 80 24.98 7.61 16.34
C MET A 80 26.22 8.41 15.89
N LEU A 81 26.06 9.40 15.02
CA LEU A 81 27.16 10.28 14.57
C LEU A 81 27.57 11.32 15.63
N SER A 82 26.70 11.70 16.58
CA SER A 82 26.99 12.73 17.60
C SER A 82 27.57 12.17 18.91
N GLY A 83 27.95 10.89 18.98
CA GLY A 83 28.68 10.30 20.11
C GLY A 83 27.89 10.18 21.43
N GLY A 84 26.57 10.36 21.41
CA GLY A 84 25.73 10.28 22.61
C GLY A 84 25.18 8.87 22.86
N MET A 85 25.99 7.99 23.47
CA MET A 85 25.48 6.76 24.08
C MET A 85 24.90 7.08 25.47
N PRO A 86 23.60 6.88 25.76
CA PRO A 86 23.14 6.80 27.14
C PRO A 86 23.60 5.45 27.71
N GLY A 87 24.13 5.48 28.92
CA GLY A 87 24.76 4.35 29.59
C GLY A 87 23.88 3.09 29.65
N SER A 88 24.50 1.99 29.22
CA SER A 88 24.41 0.63 29.76
C SER A 88 23.29 0.34 30.77
N PHE A 89 22.30 -0.42 30.31
CA PHE A 89 21.63 -1.42 31.15
C PHE A 89 22.62 -2.56 31.40
N ILE A 90 23.17 -2.64 32.62
CA ILE A 90 23.86 -3.85 33.10
C ILE A 90 22.79 -4.86 33.53
N GLY A 91 22.75 -5.99 32.84
CA GLY A 91 21.90 -7.15 33.14
C GLY A 91 22.48 -8.42 32.49
N GLN A 92 23.64 -8.81 32.99
CA GLN A 92 24.41 -10.04 32.75
C GLN A 92 23.61 -11.27 32.28
N ASN A 93 23.90 -11.76 31.06
CA ASN A 93 24.01 -13.21 30.77
C ASN A 93 24.68 -13.48 29.41
N VAL A 94 25.90 -14.02 29.49
CA VAL A 94 26.52 -15.09 28.69
C VAL A 94 26.43 -15.03 27.15
N LEU A 95 27.58 -14.67 26.54
CA LEU A 95 28.24 -15.30 25.39
C LEU A 95 27.35 -15.85 24.26
N ASN A 96 27.32 -15.15 23.13
CA ASN A 96 27.46 -15.81 21.83
C ASN A 96 28.21 -14.90 20.85
N ALA A 97 29.31 -15.46 20.37
CA ALA A 97 30.28 -14.82 19.51
C ALA A 97 29.77 -14.79 18.07
N ASP A 98 29.05 -13.73 17.69
CA ASP A 98 28.74 -13.45 16.26
C ASP A 98 28.89 -11.95 15.92
N ALA A 99 29.53 -11.17 16.80
CA ALA A 99 29.75 -9.73 16.64
C ALA A 99 30.88 -9.36 15.65
N GLN A 100 31.44 -10.32 14.90
CA GLN A 100 32.59 -10.09 14.00
C GLN A 100 32.30 -10.28 12.51
N ALA A 101 31.08 -10.67 12.11
CA ALA A 101 30.76 -10.92 10.69
C ALA A 101 30.15 -9.72 9.92
N MET A 102 29.91 -8.57 10.57
CA MET A 102 29.27 -7.40 9.92
C MET A 102 30.17 -6.14 9.85
N MET A 103 31.48 -6.30 10.01
CA MET A 103 32.47 -5.20 9.99
C MET A 103 33.51 -5.29 8.87
N ASN A 104 33.27 -6.03 7.78
CA ASN A 104 34.22 -6.09 6.66
C ASN A 104 33.55 -5.95 5.29
N MET A 105 32.89 -4.82 5.03
CA MET A 105 32.74 -4.33 3.67
C MET A 105 33.64 -3.11 3.46
N ASN A 106 34.52 -3.20 2.47
CA ASN A 106 35.41 -2.13 2.07
C ASN A 106 34.61 -0.84 1.76
N PRO A 107 34.83 0.27 2.47
CA PRO A 107 34.05 1.50 2.27
C PRO A 107 34.23 2.10 0.87
N MET A 108 35.27 1.70 0.14
CA MET A 108 35.48 2.12 -1.24
C MET A 108 34.55 1.40 -2.25
N LEU A 109 34.02 0.22 -1.92
CA LEU A 109 33.13 -0.52 -2.83
C LEU A 109 31.71 0.08 -2.85
N LEU A 110 31.23 0.62 -1.72
CA LEU A 110 29.94 1.31 -1.64
C LEU A 110 29.99 2.68 -2.34
N GLN A 111 31.12 3.38 -2.26
CA GLN A 111 31.34 4.63 -3.02
C GLN A 111 31.46 4.38 -4.53
N ALA A 112 32.06 3.26 -4.93
CA ALA A 112 32.13 2.85 -6.34
C ALA A 112 30.76 2.49 -6.93
N MET A 113 29.81 1.98 -6.11
CA MET A 113 28.42 1.78 -6.53
C MET A 113 27.62 3.09 -6.60
N ALA A 114 27.94 4.08 -5.76
CA ALA A 114 27.32 5.40 -5.84
C ALA A 114 27.73 6.20 -7.10
N ASN A 115 28.89 5.91 -7.69
CA ASN A 115 29.42 6.64 -8.86
C ASN A 115 29.19 5.94 -10.21
N LYS A 116 28.69 4.69 -10.24
CA LYS A 116 28.42 3.94 -11.47
C LYS A 116 26.92 3.87 -11.71
N GLY A 117 26.42 4.75 -12.59
CA GLY A 117 25.03 4.75 -13.02
C GLY A 117 24.56 3.40 -13.55
N LEU A 118 23.31 3.05 -13.20
CA LEU A 118 22.37 2.09 -13.83
C LEU A 118 22.96 0.78 -14.41
N GLY A 119 22.60 -0.37 -13.79
CA GLY A 119 22.59 -1.67 -14.48
C GLY A 119 22.65 -2.92 -13.59
N SER A 120 21.48 -3.54 -13.36
CA SER A 120 21.19 -4.98 -13.12
C SER A 120 22.07 -5.82 -12.18
N ALA A 121 21.45 -6.41 -11.13
CA ALA A 121 21.04 -7.83 -11.13
C ALA A 121 20.69 -8.35 -9.71
N ALA A 122 19.55 -9.06 -9.64
CA ALA A 122 19.14 -10.07 -8.65
C ALA A 122 18.87 -9.61 -7.19
N ALA A 123 17.75 -9.92 -6.53
CA ALA A 123 16.58 -10.74 -6.84
C ALA A 123 15.44 -10.36 -5.88
N GLY A 124 14.20 -10.24 -6.38
CA GLY A 124 13.01 -10.08 -5.55
C GLY A 124 11.86 -9.31 -6.20
N ASN A 125 10.93 -10.06 -6.81
CA ASN A 125 9.56 -9.69 -7.21
C ASN A 125 9.36 -8.86 -8.50
N ASP A 126 9.44 -9.61 -9.61
CA ASP A 126 9.44 -9.22 -11.03
C ASP A 126 8.11 -8.76 -11.68
N PHE A 127 7.01 -8.50 -10.96
CA PHE A 127 5.74 -8.12 -11.63
C PHE A 127 5.60 -6.61 -11.89
N SER A 128 6.05 -5.78 -10.94
CA SER A 128 5.90 -4.31 -11.04
C SER A 128 6.88 -3.69 -12.03
N GLN A 129 8.04 -4.32 -12.25
CA GLN A 129 9.05 -3.85 -13.19
C GLN A 129 8.71 -4.25 -14.64
N MET A 130 8.10 -5.43 -14.85
CA MET A 130 7.59 -5.85 -16.16
C MET A 130 6.44 -4.96 -16.67
N LEU A 131 5.52 -4.55 -15.78
CA LEU A 131 4.40 -3.70 -16.15
C LEU A 131 4.86 -2.29 -16.58
N ASN A 132 5.87 -1.74 -15.90
CA ASN A 132 6.47 -0.46 -16.27
C ASN A 132 7.27 -0.54 -17.58
N ALA A 133 7.96 -1.67 -17.83
CA ALA A 133 8.67 -1.90 -19.10
C ALA A 133 7.71 -2.05 -20.30
N ALA A 134 6.57 -2.72 -20.12
CA ALA A 134 5.55 -2.88 -21.16
C ALA A 134 4.84 -1.56 -21.53
N LEU A 135 4.77 -0.61 -20.59
CA LEU A 135 4.20 0.72 -20.80
C LEU A 135 5.17 1.71 -21.45
N LEU A 136 6.47 1.46 -21.40
CA LEU A 136 7.49 2.30 -22.02
C LEU A 136 7.91 1.85 -23.42
N GLN A 137 7.61 0.61 -23.82
CA GLN A 137 7.94 0.10 -25.16
C GLN A 137 6.90 0.49 -26.24
N ASN A 138 5.72 0.99 -25.84
CA ASN A 138 4.69 1.49 -26.75
C ASN A 138 4.60 3.02 -26.81
N GLY A 139 5.68 3.71 -26.46
CA GLY A 139 5.90 5.12 -26.78
C GLY A 139 6.29 5.34 -28.24
N ILE A 140 5.61 4.70 -29.20
CA ILE A 140 5.62 5.11 -30.60
C ILE A 140 4.37 5.96 -30.83
N ASN A 141 4.59 7.27 -30.92
CA ASN A 141 3.80 8.25 -31.66
C ASN A 141 2.35 7.85 -31.97
N ARG A 142 1.44 8.36 -31.15
CA ARG A 142 0.05 8.54 -31.52
C ARG A 142 -0.04 9.70 -32.51
N PHE A 143 -0.27 9.42 -33.80
CA PHE A 143 -1.01 10.31 -34.71
C PHE A 143 -1.59 9.49 -35.85
N THR A 144 -2.83 9.06 -35.70
CA THR A 144 -3.77 9.02 -36.82
C THR A 144 -4.35 10.44 -36.96
N PRO A 145 -4.49 10.95 -38.19
CA PRO A 145 -5.84 11.27 -38.61
C PRO A 145 -6.13 10.78 -40.03
N ASN A 146 -7.30 10.16 -40.17
CA ASN A 146 -8.23 10.13 -41.30
C ASN A 146 -7.72 10.49 -42.71
N GLY A 147 -7.97 9.55 -43.63
CA GLY A 147 -8.83 9.79 -44.81
C GLY A 147 -8.26 10.57 -45.99
N ALA A 148 -7.72 9.84 -46.97
CA ALA A 148 -7.97 9.94 -48.41
C ALA A 148 -7.15 8.83 -49.12
#